data_AF-A0A812PP05-F1
#
_entry.id   AF-A0A812PP05-F1
#
_cell.length_a   1.000
_cell.length_b   1.000
_cell.length_c   1.000
_cell.angle_alpha   90.00
_cell.angle_beta   90.00
_cell.angle_gamma   90.00
#
_symmetry.space_group_name_H-M   'P 1'
#
loop_
_entity.id
_entity.type
_entity.pdbx_description
1 polymer ?
#
loop_
_entity_poly.entity_id
_entity_poly.type
_entity_poly.pdbx_seq_one_letter_code
_entity_poly.pdbx_strand_id
1 'polypeptide(L)'
;MEGTPDAPKSEPSLNAVKMLTEAQAVPLTSVDVLAHPAILGYTVAKTQKRRTPHLYVNGSFYADYDGLMAQHGTGQLAKNLGTESTKSSGVFGGELPIATY
;
A
#
# COMPACT_ATOMS: atom_id res chain seq x y z
N MET A 1 3.27 6.13 5.87
CA MET A 1 4.30 5.07 6.01
C MET A 1 5.56 5.73 6.56
N GLU A 2 6.52 4.94 7.04
CA GLU A 2 7.82 5.48 7.47
C GLU A 2 8.79 5.47 6.27
N GLY A 3 9.21 6.66 5.84
CA GLY A 3 9.95 6.87 4.59
C GLY A 3 9.04 7.01 3.36
N THR A 4 9.62 6.79 2.18
CA THR A 4 8.93 6.85 0.89
C THR A 4 8.84 5.46 0.25
N PRO A 5 7.99 5.24 -0.77
CA PRO A 5 7.95 3.98 -1.52
C PRO A 5 9.29 3.58 -2.12
N ASP A 6 10.08 4.55 -2.58
CA ASP A 6 11.41 4.33 -3.14
C ASP A 6 12.50 4.11 -2.07
N ALA A 7 12.29 4.62 -0.86
CA ALA A 7 13.23 4.54 0.26
C ALA A 7 12.51 4.29 1.60
N PRO A 8 11.90 3.11 1.80
CA PRO A 8 11.18 2.79 3.03
C PRO A 8 12.17 2.68 4.20
N LYS A 9 11.75 3.16 5.38
CA LYS A 9 12.59 3.19 6.59
C LYS A 9 12.24 2.13 7.62
N SER A 10 11.21 1.32 7.37
CA SER A 10 10.86 0.19 8.21
C SER A 10 10.36 -1.00 7.41
N GLU A 11 10.53 -2.19 7.98
CA GLU A 11 10.07 -3.46 7.39
C GLU A 11 8.56 -3.45 7.09
N PRO A 12 7.66 -2.98 7.98
CA PRO A 12 6.23 -2.89 7.66
C PRO A 12 5.93 -1.96 6.47
N SER A 13 6.69 -0.87 6.36
CA SER A 13 6.54 0.09 5.26
C SER A 13 7.00 -0.52 3.93
N LEU A 14 8.14 -1.22 3.92
CA LEU A 14 8.64 -1.94 2.74
C LEU A 14 7.66 -3.02 2.29
N ASN A 15 7.18 -3.84 3.22
CA ASN A 15 6.26 -4.93 2.91
C ASN A 15 4.92 -4.39 2.39
N ALA A 16 4.40 -3.30 2.94
CA ALA A 16 3.19 -2.67 2.42
C ALA A 16 3.35 -2.15 0.99
N VAL A 17 4.50 -1.54 0.66
CA VAL A 17 4.79 -1.12 -0.72
C VAL A 17 4.79 -2.32 -1.66
N LYS A 18 5.46 -3.42 -1.29
CA LYS A 18 5.46 -4.66 -2.10
C LYS A 18 4.04 -5.20 -2.32
N MET A 19 3.27 -5.36 -1.26
CA MET A 19 1.89 -5.88 -1.34
C MET A 19 1.00 -5.01 -2.22
N LEU A 20 1.12 -3.67 -2.14
CA LEU A 20 0.33 -2.74 -2.93
C LEU A 20 0.78 -2.70 -4.41
N THR A 21 2.08 -2.84 -4.67
CA THR A 21 2.63 -2.96 -6.03
C THR A 21 2.16 -4.24 -6.70
N GLU A 22 2.25 -5.37 -6.01
CA GLU A 22 1.75 -6.67 -6.48
C GLU A 22 0.25 -6.62 -6.74
N ALA A 23 -0.51 -5.97 -5.85
CA ALA A 23 -1.94 -5.76 -6.03
C ALA A 23 -2.26 -4.82 -7.21
N GLN A 24 -1.30 -4.09 -7.78
CA GLN A 24 -1.56 -3.04 -8.77
C GLN A 24 -2.51 -1.95 -8.24
N ALA A 25 -2.32 -1.55 -6.97
CA ALA A 25 -3.14 -0.52 -6.34
C ALA A 25 -2.74 0.88 -6.84
N VAL A 26 -3.32 1.31 -7.96
CA VAL A 26 -3.08 2.63 -8.57
C VAL A 26 -4.38 3.44 -8.71
N PRO A 27 -4.34 4.78 -8.54
CA PRO A 27 -3.19 5.59 -8.14
C PRO A 27 -2.84 5.45 -6.64
N LEU A 28 -1.54 5.43 -6.33
CA LEU A 28 -1.02 5.40 -4.95
C LEU A 28 -0.35 6.73 -4.61
N THR A 29 -0.68 7.29 -3.45
CA THR A 29 0.02 8.45 -2.89
C THR A 29 0.52 8.10 -1.50
N SER A 30 1.82 8.27 -1.29
CA SER A 30 2.47 8.00 -0.01
C SER A 30 2.77 9.29 0.73
N VAL A 31 2.62 9.24 2.06
CA VAL A 31 3.08 10.31 2.95
C VAL A 31 4.06 9.72 3.96
N ASP A 32 5.24 10.33 4.04
CA ASP A 32 6.22 10.02 5.07
C ASP A 32 5.83 10.69 6.39
N VAL A 33 5.50 9.84 7.37
CA VAL A 33 5.08 10.26 8.70
C VAL A 33 6.25 10.69 9.58
N LEU A 34 7.48 10.30 9.23
CA LEU A 34 8.68 10.74 9.95
C LEU A 34 8.98 12.22 9.66
N ALA A 35 8.76 12.63 8.40
CA ALA A 35 8.87 14.03 8.00
C ALA A 35 7.66 14.88 8.46
N HIS A 36 6.50 14.26 8.71
CA HIS A 36 5.25 14.95 9.07
C HIS A 36 4.59 14.38 10.33
N PRO A 37 5.08 14.72 11.54
CA PRO A 37 4.58 14.17 12.80
C PRO A 37 3.09 14.43 13.07
N ALA A 38 2.54 15.54 12.56
CA ALA A 38 1.11 15.84 12.70
C ALA A 38 0.21 14.79 12.04
N ILE A 39 0.67 14.22 10.92
CA ILE A 39 -0.05 13.18 10.18
C ILE A 39 -0.03 11.85 10.94
N LEU A 40 1.10 11.55 11.60
CA LEU A 40 1.17 10.43 12.54
C LEU A 40 0.17 10.61 13.69
N GLY A 41 0.15 11.78 14.32
CA GLY A 41 -0.79 12.09 15.40
C GLY A 41 -2.26 11.93 14.98
N TYR A 42 -2.62 12.48 13.82
CA TYR A 42 -3.97 12.33 13.25
C TYR A 42 -4.34 10.86 13.02
N THR A 43 -3.46 10.13 12.34
CA THR A 43 -3.78 8.76 11.93
C THR A 43 -3.93 7.84 13.14
N VAL A 44 -3.08 7.98 14.16
CA VAL A 44 -3.17 7.22 15.41
C VAL A 44 -4.43 7.58 16.19
N ALA A 45 -4.79 8.86 16.28
CA ALA A 45 -6.00 9.30 16.97
C ALA A 45 -7.27 8.79 16.30
N LYS A 46 -7.31 8.78 14.96
CA LYS A 46 -8.49 8.34 14.19
C LYS A 46 -8.69 6.82 14.24
N THR A 47 -7.62 6.04 14.17
CA THR A 47 -7.70 4.57 14.02
C THR A 47 -7.47 3.82 15.32
N GLN A 48 -6.94 4.48 16.35
CA GLN A 48 -6.43 3.87 17.59
C GLN A 48 -5.29 2.85 17.35
N LYS A 49 -4.78 2.76 16.10
CA LYS A 49 -3.64 1.93 15.74
C LYS A 49 -2.36 2.74 15.86
N ARG A 50 -1.41 2.23 16.63
CA ARG A 50 -0.14 2.93 16.93
C ARG A 50 0.97 2.62 15.94
N ARG A 51 0.78 1.65 15.05
CA ARG A 51 1.83 1.12 14.17
C ARG A 51 1.52 1.45 12.73
N THR A 52 2.46 2.12 12.06
CA THR A 52 2.36 2.41 10.63
C THR A 52 2.93 1.24 9.81
N PRO A 53 2.62 1.12 8.50
CA PRO A 53 1.80 1.98 7.65
C PRO A 53 0.28 1.87 7.88
N HIS A 54 -0.44 2.96 7.59
CA HIS A 54 -1.90 2.98 7.47
C HIS A 54 -2.28 3.31 6.03
N LEU A 55 -3.22 2.56 5.46
CA LEU A 55 -3.79 2.80 4.14
C LEU A 55 -5.15 3.49 4.28
N TYR A 56 -5.36 4.49 3.44
CA TYR A 56 -6.64 5.18 3.30
C TYR A 56 -7.11 5.05 1.86
N VAL A 57 -8.39 4.77 1.67
CA VAL A 57 -9.04 4.65 0.37
C VAL A 57 -10.27 5.57 0.40
N ASN A 58 -10.39 6.45 -0.59
CA ASN A 58 -11.48 7.45 -0.67
C ASN A 58 -11.64 8.26 0.64
N GLY A 59 -10.53 8.65 1.27
CA GLY A 59 -10.51 9.43 2.52
C GLY A 59 -10.85 8.66 3.80
N SER A 60 -11.20 7.37 3.69
CA SER A 60 -11.54 6.50 4.82
C SER A 60 -10.41 5.55 5.15
N PHE A 61 -10.24 5.24 6.45
CA PHE A 61 -9.25 4.27 6.88
C PHE A 61 -9.63 2.89 6.33
N TYR A 62 -8.70 2.25 5.63
CA TYR A 62 -8.92 0.97 5.00
C TYR A 62 -8.30 -0.16 5.82
N ALA A 63 -6.99 -0.09 6.08
CA ALA A 63 -6.28 -1.09 6.88
C ALA A 63 -4.95 -0.53 7.42
N ASP A 64 -4.51 -1.10 8.54
CA ASP A 64 -3.13 -1.02 9.02
C ASP A 64 -2.30 -2.17 8.42
N TYR A 65 -1.02 -2.24 8.77
CA TYR A 65 -0.10 -3.27 8.27
C TYR A 65 -0.65 -4.70 8.41
N ASP A 66 -1.16 -5.08 9.58
CA ASP A 66 -1.64 -6.43 9.85
C ASP A 66 -2.90 -6.73 9.02
N GLY A 67 -3.80 -5.76 8.87
CA GLY A 67 -4.96 -5.87 7.99
C GLY A 67 -4.57 -6.02 6.51
N LEU A 68 -3.57 -5.28 6.05
CA LEU A 68 -3.03 -5.42 4.68
C LEU A 68 -2.43 -6.80 4.46
N MET A 69 -1.66 -7.31 5.42
CA MET A 69 -1.07 -8.65 5.34
C MET A 69 -2.14 -9.75 5.28
N ALA A 70 -3.19 -9.65 6.10
CA ALA A 70 -4.29 -10.61 6.09
C ALA A 70 -5.06 -10.59 4.75
N GLN A 71 -5.30 -9.41 4.19
CA GLN A 71 -5.98 -9.26 2.90
C GLN A 71 -5.10 -9.69 1.72
N HIS A 72 -3.79 -9.47 1.80
CA HIS A 72 -2.84 -9.95 0.81
C HIS A 72 -2.79 -11.48 0.79
N GLY A 73 -2.66 -12.11 1.97
CA GLY A 73 -2.64 -13.58 2.10
C GLY A 73 -3.90 -14.29 1.61
N THR A 74 -5.04 -13.58 1.55
CA THR A 74 -6.31 -14.11 1.03
C THR A 74 -6.58 -13.70 -0.43
N GLY A 75 -5.70 -12.92 -1.07
CA GLY A 75 -5.90 -12.36 -2.40
C GLY A 75 -6.95 -11.25 -2.47
N GLN A 76 -7.60 -10.92 -1.34
CA GLN A 76 -8.65 -9.91 -1.26
C GLN A 76 -8.11 -8.50 -1.53
N LEU A 77 -6.84 -8.24 -1.21
CA LEU A 77 -6.21 -6.95 -1.45
C LEU A 77 -6.19 -6.61 -2.95
N ALA A 78 -5.73 -7.55 -3.79
CA ALA A 78 -5.72 -7.40 -5.24
C ALA A 78 -7.13 -7.30 -5.83
N LYS A 79 -8.09 -8.05 -5.27
CA LYS A 79 -9.50 -7.99 -5.71
C LYS A 79 -10.16 -6.64 -5.40
N ASN A 80 -9.84 -6.03 -4.25
CA ASN A 80 -10.48 -4.82 -3.79
C ASN A 80 -9.83 -3.54 -4.34
N LEU A 81 -8.50 -3.53 -4.40
CA LEU A 81 -7.72 -2.32 -4.71
C LEU A 81 -6.97 -2.43 -6.03
N GLY A 82 -6.84 -3.63 -6.58
CA GLY A 82 -6.10 -3.84 -7.81
C GLY A 82 -6.87 -3.45 -9.05
N THR A 83 -6.12 -3.01 -10.05
CA THR A 83 -6.65 -2.77 -11.40
C THR A 83 -6.15 -3.86 -12.35
N GLU A 84 -7.06 -4.66 -12.90
CA GLU A 84 -6.72 -5.64 -13.95
C GLU A 84 -6.29 -4.95 -15.26
N SER A 85 -6.67 -3.68 -15.46
CA SER A 85 -6.37 -2.92 -16.67
C SER A 85 -4.88 -2.61 -16.89
N THR A 86 -4.06 -2.68 -15.84
CA THR A 86 -2.62 -2.36 -15.91
C THR A 86 -1.74 -3.60 -15.97
N LYS A 87 -2.31 -4.80 -15.82
CA LYS A 87 -1.54 -6.04 -15.92
C LYS A 87 -1.16 -6.36 -17.36
N SER A 88 -0.02 -7.00 -17.52
CA SER A 88 0.45 -7.47 -18.82
C SER A 88 -0.55 -8.44 -19.48
N SER A 89 -0.64 -8.40 -20.81
CA SER A 89 -1.43 -9.33 -21.62
C SER A 89 -0.53 -10.16 -22.53
N GLY A 90 -1.03 -11.28 -23.08
CA GLY A 90 -0.25 -12.16 -23.94
C GLY A 90 0.66 -13.12 -23.17
N VAL A 91 1.92 -13.27 -23.59
CA VAL A 91 2.87 -14.27 -23.05
C VAL A 91 3.16 -14.07 -21.56
N PHE A 92 3.09 -12.84 -21.06
CA PHE A 92 3.26 -12.47 -19.65
C PHE A 92 1.93 -12.10 -18.98
N GLY A 93 0.84 -12.73 -19.42
CA GLY A 93 -0.51 -12.45 -18.94
C GLY A 93 -0.63 -12.49 -17.41
N GLY A 94 -1.06 -11.39 -16.79
CA GLY A 94 -1.26 -11.29 -15.34
C GLY A 94 -0.01 -10.93 -14.54
N GLU A 95 1.16 -10.81 -15.17
CA GLU A 95 2.36 -10.26 -14.53
C GLU A 95 2.28 -8.72 -14.43
N LEU A 96 3.12 -8.16 -13.56
CA LEU A 96 3.31 -6.71 -13.50
C LEU A 96 3.77 -6.20 -14.87
N PRO A 97 3.28 -5.03 -15.34
CA PRO A 97 3.75 -4.45 -16.58
C PRO A 97 5.27 -4.27 -16.50
N ILE A 98 5.99 -4.91 -17.43
CA ILE A 98 7.41 -4.64 -17.62
C ILE A 98 7.47 -3.17 -18.05
N ALA A 99 8.15 -2.32 -17.27
CA ALA A 99 8.38 -0.95 -17.68
C ALA A 99 9.19 -0.99 -18.99
N THR A 100 8.51 -0.86 -20.13
CA THR A 100 9.18 -0.60 -21.41
C THR A 100 9.60 0.86 -21.40
N TYR A 101 10.79 1.12 -20.86
CA TYR A 101 11.54 2.35 -21.13
C TYR A 101 12.14 2.31 -22.54
#